data_AF-A0A1Q2YYV2-F1
#
_entry.id   AF-A0A1Q2YYV2-F1
#
_cell.length_a   1.000
_cell.length_b   1.000
_cell.length_c   1.000
_cell.angle_alpha   90.00
_cell.angle_beta   90.00
_cell.angle_gamma   90.00
#
_symmetry.space_group_name_H-M   'P 1'
#
loop_
_entity.id
_entity.type
_entity.pdbx_description
1 polymer ?
#
loop_
_entity_poly.entity_id
_entity_poly.type
_entity_poly.pdbx_seq_one_letter_code
_entity_poly.pdbx_strand_id
1 'polypeptide(L)'
;MLLGWSHGGSTVLAAANRAFGPVPEGLVRGAVALYPGCVRVGRALPPFDPASPVLMLLGGADGWTPARFCEALARRAGERPGPSVESVTYPGAEHGFDQPHMPVRELSGMAITPKGDGRVRMGTDASARADALRQVAAFLARLPPGGQE
;
A
#
# COMPACT_ATOMS: atom_id res chain seq x y z
N MET A 1 -5.86 9.70 10.45
CA MET A 1 -5.78 8.43 9.70
C MET A 1 -5.60 8.77 8.23
N LEU A 2 -4.74 8.06 7.51
CA LEU A 2 -4.64 8.17 6.06
C LEU A 2 -5.00 6.83 5.42
N LEU A 3 -5.78 6.85 4.34
CA LEU A 3 -6.18 5.68 3.58
C LEU A 3 -6.10 6.04 2.09
N GLY A 4 -5.43 5.21 1.29
CA GLY A 4 -5.22 5.49 -0.12
C GLY A 4 -5.05 4.22 -0.95
N TRP A 5 -5.35 4.33 -2.24
CA TRP A 5 -5.29 3.25 -3.21
C TRP A 5 -4.35 3.61 -4.36
N SER A 6 -3.61 2.64 -4.91
CA SER A 6 -2.72 2.84 -6.07
C SER A 6 -1.78 4.04 -5.86
N HIS A 7 -1.82 5.05 -6.73
CA HIS A 7 -1.07 6.29 -6.57
C HIS A 7 -1.40 7.01 -5.25
N GLY A 8 -2.67 7.05 -4.84
CA GLY A 8 -3.09 7.57 -3.54
C GLY A 8 -2.50 6.76 -2.38
N GLY A 9 -2.32 5.44 -2.56
CA GLY A 9 -1.61 4.59 -1.61
C GLY A 9 -0.14 5.01 -1.48
N SER A 10 0.55 5.25 -2.61
CA SER A 10 1.91 5.81 -2.61
C SER A 10 1.98 7.17 -1.93
N THR A 11 0.99 8.04 -2.15
CA THR A 11 0.88 9.34 -1.48
C THR A 11 0.71 9.18 0.02
N VAL A 12 -0.11 8.24 0.48
CA VAL A 12 -0.26 7.93 1.92
C VAL A 12 1.06 7.48 2.54
N LEU A 13 1.80 6.59 1.86
CA LEU A 13 3.12 6.16 2.32
C LEU A 13 4.09 7.34 2.39
N ALA A 14 4.11 8.22 1.39
CA ALA A 14 4.97 9.39 1.36
C ALA A 14 4.63 10.42 2.44
N ALA A 15 3.33 10.72 2.63
CA ALA A 15 2.86 11.69 3.63
C ALA A 15 3.12 11.25 5.07
N ALA A 16 3.15 9.93 5.32
CA ALA A 16 3.49 9.38 6.62
C ALA A 16 5.01 9.21 6.84
N ASN A 17 5.86 9.48 5.85
CA ASN A 17 7.29 9.16 5.89
C ASN A 17 8.14 10.37 6.33
N ARG A 18 8.73 10.28 7.53
CA ARG A 18 9.63 11.32 8.08
C ARG A 18 10.88 11.54 7.24
N ALA A 19 11.30 10.55 6.45
CA ALA A 19 12.42 10.69 5.54
C ALA A 19 12.16 11.69 4.39
N PHE A 20 10.91 12.10 4.16
CA PHE A 20 10.53 13.06 3.12
C PHE A 20 10.13 14.43 3.67
N GLY A 21 10.07 14.59 5.00
CA GLY A 21 9.73 15.86 5.65
C GLY A 21 9.20 15.65 7.07
N PRO A 22 9.08 16.73 7.86
CA PRO A 22 8.54 16.65 9.21
C PRO A 22 7.09 16.18 9.18
N VAL A 23 6.77 15.18 10.01
CA VAL A 23 5.40 14.75 10.30
C VAL A 23 5.16 15.02 11.78
N PRO A 24 4.37 16.06 12.13
CA PRO A 24 4.06 16.37 13.52
C PRO A 24 3.54 15.15 14.26
N GLU A 25 3.94 15.03 15.53
CA GLU A 25 3.49 13.94 16.38
C GLU A 25 1.96 13.94 16.50
N GLY A 26 1.34 12.77 16.45
CA GLY A 26 -0.11 12.63 16.54
C GLY A 26 -0.90 13.01 15.27
N LEU A 27 -0.33 13.76 14.31
CA LEU A 27 -1.03 14.19 13.10
C LEU A 27 -1.55 13.01 12.27
N VAL A 28 -0.68 12.02 12.03
CA VAL A 28 -1.04 10.76 11.39
C VAL A 28 -1.02 9.68 12.45
N ARG A 29 -2.18 9.11 12.75
CA ARG A 29 -2.34 8.02 13.74
C ARG A 29 -2.07 6.63 13.19
N GLY A 30 -2.20 6.49 11.89
CA GLY A 30 -2.02 5.25 11.13
C GLY A 30 -2.27 5.51 9.65
N ALA A 31 -1.70 4.64 8.82
CA ALA A 31 -1.77 4.73 7.38
C ALA A 31 -2.11 3.36 6.77
N VAL A 32 -3.09 3.33 5.86
CA VAL A 32 -3.43 2.14 5.08
C VAL A 32 -3.23 2.45 3.61
N ALA A 33 -2.49 1.60 2.91
CA ALA A 33 -2.24 1.72 1.49
C ALA A 33 -2.65 0.43 0.76
N LEU A 34 -3.63 0.53 -0.12
CA LEU A 34 -4.07 -0.57 -0.98
C LEU A 34 -3.32 -0.50 -2.31
N TYR A 35 -2.62 -1.58 -2.65
CA TYR A 35 -1.82 -1.78 -3.86
C TYR A 35 -1.00 -0.54 -4.27
N PRO A 36 -0.19 0.04 -3.34
CA PRO A 36 0.61 1.22 -3.65
C PRO A 36 1.78 0.87 -4.58
N GLY A 37 2.22 1.85 -5.36
CA GLY A 37 3.53 1.78 -6.00
C GLY A 37 4.62 2.19 -5.02
N CYS A 38 5.30 1.24 -4.36
CA CYS A 38 6.36 1.54 -3.39
C CYS A 38 7.69 1.98 -4.02
N VAL A 39 8.01 1.47 -5.21
CA VAL A 39 9.13 1.94 -6.03
C VAL A 39 8.90 1.54 -7.49
N ARG A 40 9.49 2.30 -8.42
CA ARG A 40 9.50 1.93 -9.84
C ARG A 40 10.54 0.84 -10.11
N VAL A 41 10.26 -0.03 -11.08
CA VAL A 41 11.25 -1.00 -11.60
C VAL A 41 12.52 -0.25 -12.03
N GLY A 42 13.69 -0.77 -11.64
CA GLY A 42 14.99 -0.16 -11.94
C GLY A 42 15.37 1.02 -11.02
N ARG A 43 14.61 1.28 -9.96
CA ARG A 43 14.97 2.25 -8.91
C ARG A 43 15.22 1.54 -7.58
N ALA A 44 16.11 2.11 -6.78
CA ALA A 44 16.35 1.66 -5.41
C ALA A 44 15.16 2.00 -4.51
N LEU A 45 14.87 1.15 -3.53
CA LEU A 45 13.81 1.41 -2.55
C LEU A 45 14.11 2.71 -1.77
N PRO A 46 13.18 3.67 -1.72
CA PRO A 46 13.41 4.96 -1.06
C PRO A 46 13.59 4.81 0.45
N PRO A 47 14.26 5.70 1.18
CA PRO A 47 14.26 5.65 2.63
C PRO A 47 12.82 5.70 3.15
N PHE A 48 12.53 4.87 4.16
CA PHE A 48 11.19 4.78 4.73
C PHE A 48 11.29 4.74 6.25
N ASP A 49 10.82 5.80 6.88
CA ASP A 49 10.76 6.02 8.32
C ASP A 49 9.36 6.54 8.65
N PRO A 50 8.37 5.63 8.80
CA PRO A 50 6.98 6.03 8.98
C PRO A 50 6.77 6.65 10.36
N ALA A 51 6.00 7.72 10.42
CA ALA A 51 5.67 8.42 11.65
C ALA A 51 4.65 7.70 12.53
N SER A 52 3.95 6.71 11.98
CA SER A 52 2.86 5.96 12.61
C SER A 52 2.73 4.57 12.00
N PRO A 53 1.97 3.64 12.60
CA PRO A 53 1.76 2.31 12.03
C PRO A 53 1.25 2.34 10.58
N VAL A 54 1.70 1.40 9.77
CA VAL A 54 1.36 1.28 8.35
C VAL A 54 0.85 -0.13 8.04
N LEU A 55 -0.26 -0.23 7.33
CA LEU A 55 -0.75 -1.46 6.71
C LEU A 55 -0.76 -1.32 5.18
N MET A 56 -0.10 -2.23 4.49
CA MET A 56 -0.14 -2.36 3.04
C MET A 56 -0.90 -3.62 2.64
N LEU A 57 -1.87 -3.48 1.73
CA LEU A 57 -2.67 -4.59 1.21
C LEU A 57 -2.39 -4.74 -0.29
N LEU A 58 -1.81 -5.86 -0.71
CA LEU A 58 -1.11 -6.00 -1.98
C LEU A 58 -1.74 -7.07 -2.87
N GLY A 59 -1.82 -6.81 -4.16
CA GLY A 59 -2.15 -7.84 -5.15
C GLY A 59 -0.90 -8.63 -5.55
N GLY A 60 -0.88 -9.94 -5.34
CA GLY A 60 0.24 -10.81 -5.71
C GLY A 60 0.39 -10.99 -7.22
N ALA A 61 -0.70 -10.87 -7.96
CA ALA A 61 -0.73 -10.90 -9.42
C ALA A 61 -0.74 -9.48 -10.04
N ASP A 62 -0.50 -8.44 -9.23
CA ASP A 62 -0.50 -7.05 -9.67
C ASP A 62 0.67 -6.77 -10.63
N GLY A 63 0.32 -6.71 -11.93
CA GLY A 63 1.26 -6.37 -13.00
C GLY A 63 1.55 -4.88 -13.14
N TRP A 64 0.85 -4.00 -12.41
CA TRP A 64 1.01 -2.55 -12.46
C TRP A 64 1.91 -2.05 -11.33
N THR A 65 1.65 -2.47 -10.10
CA THR A 65 2.44 -2.15 -8.89
C THR A 65 2.87 -3.43 -8.19
N PRO A 66 3.99 -4.07 -8.62
CA PRO A 66 4.34 -5.41 -8.13
C PRO A 66 4.56 -5.45 -6.61
N ALA A 67 3.82 -6.34 -5.93
CA ALA A 67 3.81 -6.49 -4.46
C ALA A 67 5.21 -6.61 -3.84
N ARG A 68 6.14 -7.33 -4.50
CA ARG A 68 7.52 -7.57 -4.04
C ARG A 68 8.27 -6.31 -3.61
N PHE A 69 7.96 -5.16 -4.22
CA PHE A 69 8.59 -3.89 -3.88
C PHE A 69 8.12 -3.37 -2.52
N CYS A 70 6.82 -3.50 -2.23
CA CYS A 70 6.24 -3.12 -0.96
C CYS A 70 6.56 -4.12 0.15
N GLU A 71 6.63 -5.41 -0.16
CA GLU A 71 7.10 -6.44 0.78
C GLU A 71 8.55 -6.17 1.21
N ALA A 72 9.42 -5.81 0.26
CA ALA A 72 10.79 -5.43 0.56
C ALA A 72 10.89 -4.12 1.37
N LEU A 73 10.00 -3.15 1.09
CA LEU A 73 9.89 -1.92 1.87
C LEU A 73 9.51 -2.21 3.33
N ALA A 74 8.47 -3.03 3.54
CA ALA A 74 8.00 -3.44 4.87
C ALA A 74 9.08 -4.17 5.66
N ARG A 75 9.73 -5.16 5.04
CA ARG A 75 10.82 -5.93 5.67
C ARG A 75 11.94 -5.00 6.15
N ARG A 76 12.43 -4.11 5.29
CA ARG A 76 13.50 -3.16 5.64
C ARG A 76 13.07 -2.14 6.71
N ALA A 77 11.80 -1.80 6.77
CA ALA A 77 11.28 -0.95 7.86
C ALA A 77 11.30 -1.69 9.20
N GLY A 78 10.94 -2.98 9.21
CA GLY A 78 10.95 -3.83 10.41
C GLY A 78 12.36 -4.17 10.96
N GLU A 79 13.42 -3.91 10.20
CA GLU A 79 14.81 -4.07 10.66
C GLU A 79 15.25 -2.96 11.63
N ARG A 80 14.46 -1.89 11.79
CA ARG A 80 14.77 -0.74 12.63
C ARG A 80 13.69 -0.54 13.70
N PRO A 81 14.03 -0.02 14.90
CA PRO A 81 13.02 0.40 15.87
C PRO A 81 12.11 1.48 15.27
N GLY A 82 10.80 1.37 15.50
CA GLY A 82 9.83 2.32 14.99
C GLY A 82 8.41 1.77 14.96
N PRO A 83 7.45 2.52 14.39
CA PRO A 83 6.08 2.06 14.20
C PRO A 83 6.00 0.79 13.34
N SER A 84 4.99 -0.05 13.58
CA SER A 84 4.81 -1.28 12.80
C SER A 84 4.55 -0.98 11.33
N VAL A 85 5.15 -1.79 10.45
CA VAL A 85 4.88 -1.77 9.00
C VAL A 85 4.52 -3.17 8.57
N GLU A 86 3.26 -3.36 8.22
CA GLU A 86 2.69 -4.66 7.86
C GLU A 86 2.36 -4.69 6.37
N SER A 87 2.57 -5.84 5.73
CA SER A 87 2.12 -6.09 4.37
C SER A 87 1.39 -7.43 4.27
N VAL A 88 0.18 -7.41 3.70
CA VAL A 88 -0.59 -8.61 3.36
C VAL A 88 -0.67 -8.71 1.85
N THR A 89 -0.25 -9.85 1.29
CA THR A 89 -0.27 -10.09 -0.16
C THR A 89 -1.30 -11.16 -0.50
N TYR A 90 -2.19 -10.85 -1.44
CA TYR A 90 -3.21 -11.76 -1.94
C TYR A 90 -2.75 -12.37 -3.27
N PRO A 91 -2.30 -13.65 -3.31
CA PRO A 91 -1.52 -14.19 -4.43
C PRO A 91 -2.16 -14.05 -5.82
N GLY A 92 -3.47 -14.28 -5.94
CA GLY A 92 -4.21 -14.20 -7.21
C GLY A 92 -4.78 -12.82 -7.54
N ALA A 93 -4.71 -11.88 -6.60
CA ALA A 93 -5.35 -10.58 -6.75
C ALA A 93 -4.52 -9.65 -7.62
N GLU A 94 -5.20 -8.94 -8.52
CA GLU A 94 -4.59 -7.98 -9.43
C GLU A 94 -4.67 -6.55 -8.88
N HIS A 95 -4.28 -5.57 -9.69
CA HIS A 95 -4.51 -4.18 -9.33
C HIS A 95 -6.01 -3.93 -9.11
N GLY A 96 -6.39 -3.08 -8.15
CA GLY A 96 -7.79 -2.76 -7.90
C GLY A 96 -8.65 -3.91 -7.39
N PHE A 97 -8.06 -4.90 -6.71
CA PHE A 97 -8.76 -6.10 -6.23
C PHE A 97 -9.94 -5.84 -5.29
N ASP A 98 -9.95 -4.70 -4.60
CA ASP A 98 -10.99 -4.37 -3.61
C ASP A 98 -12.19 -3.63 -4.21
N GLN A 99 -12.11 -3.22 -5.48
CA GLN A 99 -13.20 -2.55 -6.18
C GLN A 99 -14.46 -3.42 -6.15
N PRO A 100 -15.66 -2.87 -5.89
CA PRO A 100 -16.88 -3.65 -5.90
C PRO A 100 -17.31 -3.98 -7.34
N HIS A 101 -17.55 -5.25 -7.62
CA HIS A 101 -18.19 -5.72 -8.86
C HIS A 101 -17.51 -5.25 -10.17
N MET A 102 -16.19 -5.15 -10.18
CA MET A 102 -15.40 -4.80 -11.35
C MET A 102 -14.85 -6.09 -11.99
N PRO A 103 -15.37 -6.53 -13.16
CA PRO A 103 -14.78 -7.64 -13.87
C PRO A 103 -13.31 -7.35 -14.20
N VAL A 104 -12.49 -8.40 -14.18
CA VAL A 104 -11.09 -8.24 -14.56
C VAL A 104 -10.99 -7.84 -16.03
N ARG A 105 -10.26 -6.76 -16.29
CA ARG A 105 -10.04 -6.22 -17.63
C ARG A 105 -8.59 -5.84 -17.83
N GLU A 106 -8.16 -5.90 -19.08
CA GLU A 106 -6.88 -5.33 -19.50
C GLU A 106 -7.06 -3.84 -19.80
N LEU A 107 -6.07 -3.05 -19.38
CA LEU A 107 -5.90 -1.66 -19.74
C LEU A 107 -4.65 -1.53 -20.60
N SER A 108 -4.75 -0.73 -21.66
CA SER A 108 -3.67 -0.44 -22.60
C SER A 108 -3.36 1.06 -22.66
N GLY A 109 -2.18 1.41 -23.15
CA GLY A 109 -1.76 2.82 -23.28
C GLY A 109 -1.19 3.42 -21.99
N MET A 110 -0.84 2.57 -21.02
CA MET A 110 -0.22 3.02 -19.78
C MET A 110 1.20 3.52 -20.03
N ALA A 111 1.46 4.79 -19.75
CA ALA A 111 2.76 5.43 -20.00
C ALA A 111 3.93 4.74 -19.28
N ILE A 112 3.68 4.18 -18.09
CA ILE A 112 4.69 3.50 -17.29
C ILE A 112 4.10 2.18 -16.78
N THR A 113 4.70 1.07 -17.19
CA THR A 113 4.38 -0.27 -16.70
C THR A 113 5.67 -1.01 -16.33
N PRO A 114 5.64 -1.95 -15.37
CA PRO A 114 6.79 -2.79 -15.04
C PRO A 114 7.37 -3.56 -16.23
N LYS A 115 6.51 -4.00 -17.16
CA LYS A 115 6.90 -4.74 -18.36
C LYS A 115 7.32 -3.85 -19.54
N GLY A 116 6.97 -2.56 -19.50
CA GLY A 116 7.26 -1.62 -20.59
C GLY A 116 6.37 -1.78 -21.84
N ASP A 117 5.39 -2.68 -21.82
CA ASP A 117 4.48 -2.94 -22.96
C ASP A 117 3.20 -2.11 -22.92
N GLY A 118 3.06 -1.25 -21.91
CA GLY A 118 1.92 -0.34 -21.74
C GLY A 118 0.61 -1.05 -21.36
N ARG A 119 0.67 -2.33 -20.99
CA ARG A 119 -0.51 -3.14 -20.63
C ARG A 119 -0.47 -3.58 -19.17
N VAL A 120 -1.62 -3.54 -18.53
CA VAL A 120 -1.84 -3.99 -17.15
C VAL A 120 -3.23 -4.58 -17.02
N ARG A 121 -3.47 -5.42 -16.02
CA ARG A 121 -4.80 -5.92 -15.71
C ARG A 121 -5.22 -5.50 -14.31
N MET A 122 -6.51 -5.27 -14.14
CA MET A 122 -7.12 -4.88 -12.88
C MET A 122 -8.55 -5.39 -12.81
N GLY A 123 -9.01 -5.71 -11.61
CA GLY A 123 -10.34 -6.27 -11.40
C GLY A 123 -10.55 -6.72 -9.97
N THR A 124 -11.81 -6.90 -9.58
CA THR A 124 -12.18 -7.43 -8.27
C THR A 124 -11.67 -8.84 -8.08
N ASP A 125 -11.09 -9.10 -6.91
CA ASP A 125 -10.99 -10.44 -6.34
C ASP A 125 -11.87 -10.46 -5.08
N ALA A 126 -12.96 -11.24 -5.12
CA ALA A 126 -13.97 -11.22 -4.06
C ALA A 126 -13.39 -11.65 -2.70
N SER A 127 -12.44 -12.58 -2.69
CA SER A 127 -11.81 -13.08 -1.47
C SER A 127 -10.83 -12.06 -0.90
N ALA A 128 -9.98 -11.47 -1.76
CA ALA A 128 -9.03 -10.44 -1.37
C ALA A 128 -9.76 -9.17 -0.90
N ARG A 129 -10.85 -8.78 -1.56
CA ARG A 129 -11.70 -7.67 -1.13
C ARG A 129 -12.29 -7.91 0.26
N ALA A 130 -12.87 -9.09 0.48
CA ALA A 130 -13.47 -9.42 1.77
C ALA A 130 -12.43 -9.43 2.89
N ASP A 131 -11.23 -9.96 2.65
CA ASP A 131 -10.15 -9.93 3.63
C ASP A 131 -9.62 -8.52 3.84
N ALA A 132 -9.40 -7.74 2.78
CA ALA A 132 -8.92 -6.38 2.88
C ALA A 132 -9.83 -5.51 3.76
N LEU A 133 -11.15 -5.64 3.64
CA LEU A 133 -12.09 -4.97 4.53
C LEU A 133 -11.90 -5.38 6.01
N ARG A 134 -11.67 -6.68 6.28
CA ARG A 134 -11.38 -7.17 7.64
C ARG A 134 -10.03 -6.65 8.15
N GLN A 135 -8.99 -6.66 7.34
CA GLN A 135 -7.65 -6.20 7.70
C GLN A 135 -7.67 -4.71 8.05
N VAL A 136 -8.36 -3.89 7.26
CA VAL A 136 -8.52 -2.45 7.53
C VAL A 136 -9.28 -2.24 8.83
N ALA A 137 -10.40 -2.92 9.05
CA ALA A 137 -11.15 -2.80 10.30
C ALA A 137 -10.31 -3.21 11.53
N ALA A 138 -9.59 -4.33 11.44
CA ALA A 138 -8.71 -4.81 12.49
C ALA A 138 -7.54 -3.86 12.75
N PHE A 139 -6.96 -3.26 11.71
CA PHE A 139 -5.91 -2.24 11.82
C PHE A 139 -6.42 -0.99 12.53
N LEU A 140 -7.59 -0.49 12.15
CA LEU A 140 -8.19 0.68 12.79
C LEU A 140 -8.49 0.43 14.27
N ALA A 141 -8.98 -0.74 14.63
CA ALA A 141 -9.30 -1.10 16.01
C ALA A 141 -8.08 -1.18 16.94
N ARG A 142 -6.88 -1.44 16.40
CA ARG A 142 -5.62 -1.49 17.16
C ARG A 142 -4.86 -0.17 17.20
N LEU A 143 -5.32 0.86 16.48
CA LEU A 143 -4.65 2.16 16.53
C LEU A 143 -4.77 2.76 17.92
N PRO A 144 -3.70 3.40 18.43
CA PRO A 144 -3.78 4.03 19.74
C PRO A 144 -4.89 5.11 19.75
N PRO A 145 -5.56 5.34 20.89
CA PRO A 145 -6.64 6.33 20.99
C PRO A 145 -6.15 7.75 20.72
N GLY A 146 -7.02 8.61 20.18
CA GLY A 146 -6.83 10.06 20.05
C GLY A 146 -6.15 10.64 21.29
N GLY A 147 -4.99 11.30 21.15
CA GLY A 147 -4.44 12.07 22.28
C GLY A 147 -5.47 13.14 22.61
N GLN A 148 -6.05 13.07 23.81
CA GLN A 148 -6.73 14.22 24.40
C GLN A 148 -5.62 15.15 24.86
N GLU A 149 -5.48 16.29 24.21
CA GLU A 149 -5.06 17.50 24.91
C GLU A 149 -6.26 18.06 25.68
#